data_AF-A0A7Y0D7C5-F1
#
_entry.id   AF-A0A7Y0D7C5-F1
#
_cell.length_a   1.000
_cell.length_b   1.000
_cell.length_c   1.000
_cell.angle_alpha   90.00
_cell.angle_beta   90.00
_cell.angle_gamma   90.00
#
_symmetry.space_group_name_H-M   'P 1'
#
loop_
_entity.id
_entity.type
_entity.pdbx_description
1 polymer ?
#
loop_
_entity_poly.entity_id
_entity_poly.type
_entity_poly.pdbx_seq_one_letter_code
_entity_poly.pdbx_strand_id
1 'polypeptide(L)'
;FGGVWVSWQDAEGLTFDEERLRAVGLSVGAGVVAPLSAGACGLAETAAIADYLASMSARQCGPCLFGLPALAEGVRLLAAGTASRRDRLQVSADLRAVAGRGACHHPDGATRLITSALRVFELDLDQHAHGRACAGSAEITLPVPAGAR
;
A
#
# COMPACT_ATOMS: atom_id res chain seq x y z
N PHE A 1 0.01 12.45 -1.02
CA PHE A 1 -1.11 11.67 -0.45
C PHE A 1 -0.74 10.19 -0.43
N GLY A 2 -1.14 9.42 0.57
CA GLY A 2 -0.96 7.95 0.63
C GLY A 2 0.33 7.40 1.28
N GLY A 3 1.42 8.16 1.30
CA GLY A 3 2.71 7.68 1.86
C GLY A 3 3.47 6.74 0.91
N VAL A 4 4.45 6.03 1.46
CA VAL A 4 5.27 5.00 0.82
C VAL A 4 5.85 4.12 1.91
N TRP A 5 6.00 2.82 1.66
CA TRP A 5 6.79 1.93 2.49
C TRP A 5 8.26 1.99 2.09
N VAL A 6 9.14 1.98 3.09
CA VAL A 6 10.59 1.89 2.91
C VAL A 6 11.11 0.80 3.82
N SER A 7 12.05 0.00 3.34
CA SER A 7 12.69 -1.01 4.19
C SER A 7 13.55 -0.32 5.24
N TRP A 8 13.73 -0.94 6.40
CA TRP A 8 14.63 -0.39 7.43
C TRP A 8 16.06 -0.22 6.91
N GLN A 9 16.54 -1.18 6.12
CA GLN A 9 17.88 -1.16 5.50
C GLN A 9 18.08 0.05 4.58
N ASP A 10 17.03 0.44 3.83
CA ASP A 10 17.09 1.63 2.97
C ASP A 10 16.97 2.94 3.77
N ALA A 11 16.47 2.88 5.01
CA ALA A 11 16.10 4.06 5.80
C ALA A 11 17.07 4.40 6.95
N GLU A 12 17.78 3.43 7.54
CA GLU A 12 18.49 3.58 8.81
C GLU A 12 19.61 4.65 8.83
N GLY A 13 20.15 4.99 7.65
CA GLY A 13 21.16 6.04 7.48
C GLY A 13 20.64 7.36 6.92
N LEU A 14 19.34 7.46 6.63
CA LEU A 14 18.77 8.64 6.01
C LEU A 14 18.51 9.74 7.05
N THR A 15 18.89 10.97 6.70
CA THR A 15 18.48 12.16 7.44
C THR A 15 17.04 12.52 7.04
N PHE A 16 16.20 12.81 8.03
CA PHE A 16 14.85 13.30 7.79
C PHE A 16 14.86 14.77 7.33
N ASP A 17 15.19 14.97 6.06
CA ASP A 17 15.32 16.24 5.37
C ASP A 17 14.74 16.10 3.95
N GLU A 18 13.96 17.07 3.50
CA GLU A 18 13.22 16.96 2.22
C GLU A 18 14.15 16.83 1.02
N GLU A 19 15.25 17.59 0.97
CA GLU A 19 16.20 17.53 -0.13
C GLU A 19 16.90 16.17 -0.20
N ARG A 20 17.38 15.68 0.95
CA ARG A 20 18.04 14.37 1.05
C ARG A 20 17.10 13.21 0.76
N LEU A 21 15.85 13.27 1.22
CA LEU A 21 14.85 12.25 0.94
C LEU A 21 14.47 12.22 -0.55
N ARG A 22 14.32 13.39 -1.19
CA ARG A 22 14.05 13.45 -2.63
C ARG A 22 15.17 12.85 -3.48
N ALA A 23 16.42 13.00 -3.07
CA ALA A 23 17.57 12.42 -3.76
C ALA A 23 17.50 10.88 -3.86
N VAL A 24 16.76 10.23 -2.96
CA VAL A 24 16.54 8.77 -2.94
C VAL A 24 15.10 8.37 -3.33
N GLY A 25 14.33 9.30 -3.91
CA GLY A 25 12.96 9.02 -4.38
C GLY A 25 11.90 8.98 -3.28
N LEU A 26 12.21 9.49 -2.09
CA LEU A 26 11.29 9.67 -0.96
C LEU A 26 10.88 11.15 -0.83
N SER A 27 10.00 11.45 0.11
CA SER A 27 9.60 12.82 0.47
C SER A 27 9.09 12.85 1.90
N VAL A 28 9.24 13.97 2.61
CA VAL A 28 8.66 14.21 3.94
C VAL A 28 7.14 14.13 3.89
N GLY A 29 6.53 14.62 2.80
CA GLY A 29 5.08 14.59 2.62
C GLY A 29 4.33 15.29 3.75
N ALA A 30 3.51 14.55 4.51
CA ALA A 30 2.77 15.09 5.64
C ALA A 30 3.59 15.18 6.95
N GLY A 31 4.88 14.85 6.94
CA GLY A 31 5.72 14.84 8.14
C GLY A 31 5.40 13.70 9.11
N VAL A 32 4.76 12.63 8.62
CA VAL A 32 4.37 11.48 9.44
C VAL A 32 5.27 10.29 9.11
N VAL A 33 5.87 9.72 10.13
CA VAL A 33 6.64 8.47 10.07
C VAL A 33 5.95 7.45 10.98
N ALA A 34 5.62 6.29 10.43
CA ALA A 34 4.98 5.21 11.17
C ALA A 34 5.88 3.96 11.12
N PRO A 35 6.58 3.61 12.21
CA PRO A 35 7.36 2.39 12.26
C PRO A 35 6.44 1.18 12.31
N LEU A 36 6.75 0.15 11.53
CA LEU A 36 6.06 -1.12 11.58
C LEU A 36 6.87 -2.12 12.41
N SER A 37 6.22 -2.76 13.39
CA SER A 37 6.90 -3.75 14.23
C SER A 37 7.25 -5.01 13.43
N ALA A 38 8.33 -5.69 13.80
CA ALA A 38 8.77 -6.92 13.13
C ALA A 38 7.75 -8.08 13.23
N GLY A 39 6.78 -8.01 14.15
CA GLY A 39 5.72 -9.00 14.30
C GLY A 39 4.46 -8.70 13.47
N ALA A 40 4.35 -7.49 12.91
CA ALA A 40 3.18 -7.07 12.14
C ALA A 40 3.30 -7.50 10.67
N CYS A 41 2.14 -7.67 10.01
CA CYS A 41 2.09 -8.03 8.59
C CYS A 41 1.95 -6.80 7.71
N GLY A 42 3.01 -6.41 7.01
CA GLY A 42 3.00 -5.23 6.13
C GLY A 42 1.94 -5.28 5.01
N LEU A 43 1.59 -6.48 4.55
CA LEU A 43 0.51 -6.68 3.57
C LEU A 43 -0.88 -6.41 4.18
N ALA A 44 -1.14 -6.86 5.41
CA ALA A 44 -2.41 -6.63 6.09
C ALA A 44 -2.60 -5.15 6.43
N GLU A 45 -1.55 -4.49 6.92
CA GLU A 45 -1.54 -3.03 7.17
C GLU A 45 -1.80 -2.25 5.87
N THR A 46 -1.15 -2.65 4.78
CA THR A 46 -1.37 -2.02 3.46
C THR A 46 -2.79 -2.25 2.98
N ALA A 47 -3.38 -3.44 3.20
CA ALA A 47 -4.77 -3.71 2.84
C ALA A 47 -5.72 -2.76 3.60
N ALA A 48 -5.53 -2.60 4.91
CA ALA A 48 -6.32 -1.69 5.73
C ALA A 48 -6.19 -0.23 5.26
N ILE A 49 -4.97 0.23 4.95
CA ILE A 49 -4.74 1.59 4.42
C ILE A 49 -5.38 1.74 3.04
N ALA A 50 -5.26 0.74 2.15
CA ALA A 50 -5.84 0.77 0.82
C ALA A 50 -7.38 0.85 0.86
N ASP A 51 -8.02 0.08 1.74
CA ASP A 51 -9.46 0.14 1.99
C ASP A 51 -9.88 1.54 2.47
N TYR A 52 -9.15 2.11 3.43
CA TYR A 52 -9.41 3.47 3.91
C TYR A 52 -9.27 4.49 2.77
N LEU A 53 -8.18 4.45 2.00
CA LEU A 53 -7.97 5.37 0.87
C LEU A 53 -9.05 5.21 -0.21
N ALA A 54 -9.52 3.99 -0.48
CA ALA A 54 -10.64 3.75 -1.39
C ALA A 54 -11.95 4.38 -0.88
N SER A 55 -12.23 4.30 0.43
CA SER A 55 -13.40 4.95 1.04
C SER A 55 -13.35 6.48 1.01
N MET A 56 -12.15 7.06 1.01
CA MET A 56 -11.94 8.52 0.92
C MET A 56 -12.02 9.06 -0.52
N SER A 57 -12.37 8.20 -1.48
CA SER A 57 -12.54 8.58 -2.88
C SER A 57 -13.71 9.56 -3.06
N ALA A 58 -13.44 10.71 -3.68
CA ALA A 58 -14.49 11.65 -4.11
C ALA A 58 -15.26 11.16 -5.36
N ARG A 59 -14.90 10.01 -5.94
CA ARG A 59 -15.60 9.36 -7.07
C ARG A 59 -15.74 10.20 -8.35
N GLN A 60 -14.92 11.24 -8.53
CA GLN A 60 -14.99 12.17 -9.68
C GLN A 60 -14.28 11.68 -10.95
N CYS A 61 -13.47 10.61 -10.87
CA CYS A 61 -12.76 10.06 -12.03
C CYS A 61 -12.81 8.52 -12.01
N GLY A 62 -12.65 7.91 -13.19
CA GLY A 62 -12.64 6.45 -13.34
C GLY A 62 -11.67 5.73 -12.39
N PRO A 63 -10.42 6.19 -12.22
CA PRO A 63 -9.47 5.60 -11.26
C PRO A 63 -9.96 5.66 -9.81
N CYS A 64 -10.61 6.75 -9.40
CA CYS A 64 -11.22 6.88 -8.08
C CYS A 64 -12.46 6.00 -7.91
N LEU A 65 -13.31 5.90 -8.94
CA LEU A 65 -14.60 5.23 -8.88
C LEU A 65 -14.48 3.70 -9.00
N PHE A 66 -13.56 3.22 -9.84
CA PHE A 66 -13.38 1.81 -10.17
C PHE A 66 -12.01 1.28 -9.77
N GLY A 67 -10.95 2.07 -10.00
CA GLY A 67 -9.57 1.63 -9.80
C GLY A 67 -9.20 1.42 -8.33
N LEU A 68 -9.48 2.39 -7.45
CA LEU A 68 -9.15 2.27 -6.03
C LEU A 68 -9.89 1.12 -5.32
N PRO A 69 -11.21 0.91 -5.53
CA PRO A 69 -11.87 -0.27 -4.99
C PRO A 69 -11.28 -1.59 -5.49
N ALA A 70 -10.95 -1.68 -6.78
CA ALA A 70 -10.33 -2.89 -7.35
C ALA A 70 -8.94 -3.17 -6.76
N LEU A 71 -8.12 -2.13 -6.59
CA LEU A 71 -6.81 -2.23 -5.95
C LEU A 71 -6.91 -2.65 -4.48
N ALA A 72 -7.83 -2.05 -3.73
CA ALA A 72 -8.04 -2.40 -2.32
C ALA A 72 -8.44 -3.87 -2.15
N GLU A 73 -9.39 -4.34 -2.96
CA GLU A 73 -9.80 -5.75 -2.99
C GLU A 73 -8.64 -6.68 -3.37
N GLY A 74 -7.88 -6.32 -4.41
CA GLY A 74 -6.73 -7.10 -4.83
C GLY A 74 -5.67 -7.23 -3.73
N VAL A 75 -5.34 -6.14 -3.04
CA VAL A 75 -4.39 -6.16 -1.91
C VAL A 75 -4.94 -6.98 -0.74
N ARG A 76 -6.24 -6.92 -0.47
CA ARG A 76 -6.90 -7.76 0.55
C ARG A 76 -6.75 -9.25 0.24
N LEU A 77 -6.91 -9.66 -1.02
CA LEU A 77 -6.69 -11.05 -1.45
C LEU A 77 -5.22 -11.47 -1.32
N LEU A 78 -4.28 -10.57 -1.62
CA LEU A 78 -2.85 -10.82 -1.44
C LEU A 78 -2.51 -11.00 0.05
N ALA A 79 -2.99 -10.10 0.91
CA ALA A 79 -2.82 -10.16 2.35
C ALA A 79 -3.47 -11.41 2.96
N ALA A 80 -4.62 -11.87 2.44
CA ALA A 80 -5.27 -13.10 2.88
C ALA A 80 -4.57 -14.39 2.37
N GLY A 81 -3.61 -14.28 1.45
CA GLY A 81 -2.98 -15.45 0.81
C GLY A 81 -3.93 -16.22 -0.12
N THR A 82 -5.07 -15.63 -0.49
CA THR A 82 -6.10 -16.27 -1.33
C THR A 82 -6.07 -15.80 -2.79
N ALA A 83 -5.24 -14.82 -3.11
CA ALA A 83 -5.04 -14.34 -4.47
C ALA A 83 -4.46 -15.43 -5.40
N SER A 84 -5.17 -15.72 -6.48
CA SER A 84 -4.67 -16.55 -7.57
C SER A 84 -3.56 -15.84 -8.34
N ARG A 85 -2.86 -16.59 -9.22
CA ARG A 85 -1.90 -16.00 -10.16
C ARG A 85 -2.54 -14.92 -11.05
N ARG A 86 -3.81 -15.11 -11.42
CA ARG A 86 -4.56 -14.13 -12.22
C ARG A 86 -4.79 -12.84 -11.42
N ASP A 87 -5.15 -12.95 -10.15
CA ASP A 87 -5.39 -11.79 -9.28
C ASP A 87 -4.12 -10.96 -9.08
N ARG A 88 -2.97 -11.63 -8.89
CA ARG A 88 -1.65 -10.97 -8.82
C ARG A 88 -1.32 -10.17 -10.09
N LEU A 89 -1.59 -10.76 -11.26
CA LEU A 89 -1.42 -10.07 -12.55
C LEU A 89 -2.41 -8.91 -12.70
N GLN A 90 -3.64 -9.09 -12.23
CA GLN A 90 -4.67 -8.05 -12.27
C GLN A 90 -4.29 -6.85 -11.40
N VAL A 91 -3.82 -7.06 -10.17
CA VAL A 91 -3.32 -5.98 -9.30
C VAL A 91 -2.21 -5.20 -10.00
N SER A 92 -1.27 -5.90 -10.64
CA SER A 92 -0.19 -5.25 -11.39
C SER A 92 -0.69 -4.43 -12.58
N ALA A 93 -1.75 -4.89 -13.25
CA ALA A 93 -2.38 -4.18 -14.36
C ALA A 93 -3.16 -2.95 -13.86
N ASP A 94 -3.92 -3.10 -12.77
CA ASP A 94 -4.71 -2.04 -12.15
C ASP A 94 -3.83 -0.91 -11.63
N LEU A 95 -2.68 -1.23 -11.02
CA LEU A 95 -1.70 -0.22 -10.58
C LEU A 95 -1.27 0.68 -11.74
N ARG A 96 -0.98 0.08 -12.91
CA ARG A 96 -0.59 0.83 -14.13
C ARG A 96 -1.77 1.60 -14.73
N ALA A 97 -2.98 1.06 -14.65
CA ALA A 97 -4.18 1.69 -15.20
C ALA A 97 -4.61 2.92 -14.37
N VAL A 98 -4.34 2.91 -13.06
CA VAL A 98 -4.72 3.98 -12.12
C VAL A 98 -3.68 5.08 -12.02
N ALA A 99 -2.39 4.74 -12.00
CA ALA A 99 -1.30 5.70 -11.79
C ALA A 99 -1.26 6.79 -12.87
N GLY A 100 -1.26 8.06 -12.44
CA GLY A 100 -1.19 9.24 -13.29
C GLY A 100 -2.47 9.55 -14.07
N ARG A 101 -3.59 8.88 -13.76
CA ARG A 101 -4.84 8.98 -14.54
C ARG A 101 -6.00 9.61 -13.76
N GLY A 102 -5.78 9.98 -12.50
CA GLY A 102 -6.78 10.60 -11.65
C GLY A 102 -7.02 12.08 -11.98
N ALA A 103 -8.19 12.60 -11.61
CA ALA A 103 -8.47 14.04 -11.64
C ALA A 103 -7.72 14.82 -10.53
N CYS A 104 -7.16 14.11 -9.55
CA CYS A 104 -6.27 14.64 -8.52
C CYS A 104 -5.20 13.59 -8.17
N HIS A 105 -4.26 13.92 -7.29
CA HIS A 105 -3.18 13.01 -6.87
C HIS A 105 -3.58 11.95 -5.82
N HIS A 106 -4.87 11.84 -5.48
CA HIS A 106 -5.32 10.82 -4.51
C HIS A 106 -5.06 9.39 -5.02
N PRO A 107 -5.44 9.01 -6.26
CA PRO A 107 -5.12 7.69 -6.79
C PRO A 107 -3.63 7.43 -6.92
N ASP A 108 -2.84 8.43 -7.30
CA ASP A 108 -1.37 8.32 -7.37
C ASP A 108 -0.76 8.01 -6.00
N GLY A 109 -1.35 8.58 -4.95
CA GLY A 109 -0.96 8.31 -3.58
C GLY A 109 -1.17 6.86 -3.19
N ALA A 110 -2.34 6.31 -3.50
CA ALA A 110 -2.67 4.92 -3.21
C ALA A 110 -1.82 3.95 -4.03
N THR A 111 -1.63 4.20 -5.34
CA THR A 111 -0.82 3.31 -6.18
C THR A 111 0.65 3.32 -5.78
N ARG A 112 1.21 4.48 -5.39
CA ARG A 112 2.59 4.54 -4.87
C ARG A 112 2.74 3.73 -3.58
N LEU A 113 1.81 3.87 -2.63
CA LEU A 113 1.83 3.10 -1.39
C LEU A 113 1.78 1.60 -1.67
N ILE A 114 0.81 1.14 -2.46
CA ILE A 114 0.63 -0.28 -2.77
C ILE A 114 1.86 -0.82 -3.53
N THR A 115 2.37 -0.08 -4.52
CA THR A 115 3.57 -0.49 -5.27
C THR A 115 4.77 -0.67 -4.34
N SER A 116 4.98 0.25 -3.40
CA SER A 116 6.06 0.13 -2.43
C SER A 116 5.85 -1.04 -1.46
N ALA A 117 4.61 -1.33 -1.05
CA ALA A 117 4.30 -2.48 -0.20
C ALA A 117 4.67 -3.79 -0.88
N LEU A 118 4.30 -3.96 -2.16
CA LEU A 118 4.60 -5.19 -2.92
C LEU A 118 6.11 -5.41 -3.10
N ARG A 119 6.90 -4.34 -3.11
CA ARG A 119 8.36 -4.40 -3.15
C ARG A 119 8.97 -4.70 -1.78
N VAL A 120 8.59 -3.94 -0.75
CA VAL A 120 9.17 -4.05 0.59
C VAL A 120 8.80 -5.38 1.25
N PHE A 121 7.59 -5.89 1.01
CA PHE A 121 7.06 -7.11 1.61
C PHE A 121 7.01 -8.27 0.61
N GLU A 122 7.89 -8.30 -0.40
CA GLU A 122 7.87 -9.34 -1.44
C GLU A 122 8.01 -10.77 -0.86
N LEU A 123 8.85 -10.94 0.18
CA LEU A 123 9.03 -12.22 0.85
C LEU A 123 7.78 -12.66 1.59
N ASP A 124 7.05 -11.74 2.21
CA ASP A 124 5.77 -12.04 2.87
C ASP A 124 4.71 -12.40 1.83
N LEU A 125 4.71 -11.71 0.69
CA LEU A 125 3.78 -11.98 -0.41
C LEU A 125 3.94 -13.40 -0.97
N ASP A 126 5.18 -13.88 -1.05
CA ASP A 126 5.48 -15.24 -1.44
C ASP A 126 5.09 -16.25 -0.35
N GLN A 127 5.35 -15.96 0.93
CA GLN A 127 4.92 -16.82 2.03
C GLN A 127 3.39 -16.98 2.09
N HIS A 128 2.66 -15.88 1.95
CA HIS A 128 1.20 -15.87 1.89
C HIS A 128 0.68 -16.70 0.70
N ALA A 129 1.35 -16.64 -0.46
CA ALA A 129 1.03 -17.46 -1.64
C ALA A 129 1.06 -18.97 -1.35
N HIS A 130 1.94 -19.38 -0.44
CA HIS A 130 2.17 -20.77 -0.06
C HIS A 130 1.39 -21.16 1.21
N GLY A 131 0.39 -20.37 1.61
CA GLY A 131 -0.44 -20.63 2.79
C GLY A 131 0.27 -20.38 4.12
N ARG A 132 1.39 -19.67 4.12
CA ARG A 132 2.15 -19.30 5.33
C ARG A 132 1.94 -17.81 5.61
N ALA A 133 0.76 -17.46 6.12
CA ALA A 133 0.46 -16.08 6.50
C ALA A 133 1.31 -15.63 7.70
N CYS A 134 1.66 -14.35 7.76
CA CYS A 134 2.33 -13.76 8.91
C CYS A 134 1.46 -13.89 10.17
N ALA A 135 2.08 -14.06 11.35
CA ALA A 135 1.35 -14.11 12.61
C ALA A 135 0.52 -12.83 12.87
N GLY A 136 1.08 -11.67 12.55
CA GLY A 136 0.41 -10.37 12.68
C GLY A 136 -0.60 -10.02 11.59
N SER A 137 -1.04 -10.97 10.73
CA SER A 137 -2.04 -10.66 9.69
C SER A 137 -3.45 -10.41 10.23
N ALA A 138 -3.74 -10.85 11.46
CA ALA A 138 -5.07 -10.71 12.08
C ALA A 138 -5.25 -9.40 12.86
N GLU A 139 -4.17 -8.64 13.11
CA GLU A 139 -4.19 -7.45 13.94
C GLU A 139 -3.54 -6.28 13.18
N ILE A 140 -4.33 -5.23 12.94
CA ILE A 140 -3.86 -3.98 12.33
C ILE A 140 -3.35 -3.08 13.45
N THR A 141 -2.07 -2.76 13.42
CA THR A 141 -1.37 -1.99 14.45
C THR A 141 -1.29 -0.50 14.11
N LEU A 142 -1.33 -0.14 12.83
CA LEU A 142 -1.39 1.25 12.44
C LEU A 142 -2.76 1.86 12.77
N PRO A 143 -2.82 3.15 13.18
CA PRO A 143 -4.07 3.83 13.54
C PRO A 143 -4.86 4.22 12.27
N VAL A 144 -5.26 3.23 11.48
CA VAL A 144 -6.07 3.40 10.27
C VAL A 144 -7.54 3.47 10.68
N PRO A 145 -8.26 4.56 10.38
CA PRO A 145 -9.69 4.62 10.63
C PRO A 145 -10.41 3.51 9.85
N ALA A 146 -11.43 2.90 10.47
CA ALA A 146 -12.32 2.03 9.73
C ALA A 146 -12.92 2.79 8.54
N GLY A 147 -12.82 2.23 7.33
CA GLY A 147 -13.43 2.82 6.15
C GLY A 147 -14.93 3.02 6.35
N ALA A 148 -15.45 4.17 5.92
CA ALA A 148 -16.89 4.36 5.84
C ALA A 148 -17.43 3.39 4.78
N ARG A 149 -18.28 2.45 5.19
CA ARG A 149 -18.98 1.52 4.29
C ARG A 149 -20.02 2.25 3.45
#